data_AF-A0A4Q7X733-F1
#
_entry.id   AF-A0A4Q7X733-F1
#
_cell.length_a   1.000
_cell.length_b   1.000
_cell.length_c   1.000
_cell.angle_alpha   90.00
_cell.angle_beta   90.00
_cell.angle_gamma   90.00
#
_symmetry.space_group_name_H-M   'P 1'
#
loop_
_entity.id
_entity.type
_entity.pdbx_description
1 polymer ?
#
loop_
_entity_poly.entity_id
_entity_poly.type
_entity_poly.pdbx_seq_one_letter_code
_entity_poly.pdbx_strand_id
1 'polypeptide(L)'
;MNWGEVRNGRLLAGLYLAAFTMVVAGVIWILILQWSGSDATIVAATILFLAGGLTIIALAVGLRARAAPPKNRLTKDTTGYQRLYHRFALGLELPGAWRAVRG
;
A
#
# COMPACT_ATOMS: atom_id res chain seq x y z
N MET A 1 -11.94 0.74 3.73
CA MET A 1 -12.00 0.03 5.03
C MET A 1 -12.30 1.06 6.11
N ASN A 2 -13.01 0.68 7.18
CA ASN A 2 -13.08 1.55 8.35
C ASN A 2 -11.84 1.31 9.22
N TRP A 3 -10.87 2.21 9.14
CA TRP A 3 -9.63 2.11 9.92
C TRP A 3 -9.89 2.28 11.43
N GLY A 4 -10.97 2.96 11.83
CA GLY A 4 -11.31 3.16 13.25
C GLY A 4 -11.72 1.88 13.98
N GLU A 5 -12.19 0.85 13.26
CA GLU A 5 -12.60 -0.43 13.85
C GLU A 5 -11.44 -1.41 14.06
N VAL A 6 -10.24 -1.06 13.58
CA VAL A 6 -9.05 -1.90 13.69
C VAL A 6 -8.26 -1.48 14.93
N ARG A 7 -7.84 -2.45 15.76
CA ARG A 7 -6.93 -2.17 16.87
C ARG A 7 -5.65 -1.54 16.32
N ASN A 8 -5.26 -0.37 16.85
CA ASN A 8 -4.16 0.45 16.35
C ASN A 8 -4.37 0.96 14.91
N GLY A 9 -5.60 1.09 14.45
CA GLY A 9 -5.94 1.44 13.07
C GLY A 9 -5.36 2.78 12.60
N ARG A 10 -5.22 3.76 13.49
CA ARG A 10 -4.53 5.04 13.20
C ARG A 10 -3.05 4.83 12.86
N LEU A 11 -2.35 3.97 13.61
CA LEU A 11 -0.95 3.64 13.37
C LEU A 11 -0.79 2.86 12.07
N LEU A 12 -1.65 1.86 11.83
CA LEU A 12 -1.65 1.09 10.58
C LEU A 12 -1.99 1.94 9.35
N ALA A 13 -2.90 2.91 9.49
CA ALA A 13 -3.20 3.88 8.45
C ALA A 13 -1.99 4.78 8.15
N GLY A 14 -1.29 5.24 9.18
CA GLY A 14 -0.04 6.00 9.02
C GLY A 14 1.05 5.17 8.32
N LEU A 15 1.22 3.91 8.73
CA LEU A 15 2.14 2.97 8.11
C LEU A 15 1.81 2.74 6.63
N TYR A 16 0.53 2.60 6.30
CA TYR A 16 0.07 2.48 4.91
C TYR A 16 0.39 3.72 4.07
N LEU A 17 0.14 4.93 4.59
CA LEU A 17 0.45 6.17 3.89
C LEU A 17 1.94 6.33 3.61
N ALA A 18 2.77 6.03 4.61
CA ALA A 18 4.23 6.04 4.46
C ALA A 18 4.68 5.01 3.41
N ALA A 19 4.20 3.77 3.52
CA ALA A 19 4.52 2.70 2.58
C ALA A 19 4.11 3.03 1.14
N PHE A 20 2.91 3.58 0.93
CA PHE A 20 2.44 3.99 -0.39
C PHE A 20 3.32 5.10 -0.97
N THR A 21 3.70 6.07 -0.15
CA THR A 21 4.60 7.16 -0.55
C THR A 21 5.97 6.62 -0.94
N MET A 22 6.52 5.65 -0.18
CA MET A 22 7.79 5.00 -0.51
C MET A 22 7.74 4.27 -1.85
N VAL A 23 6.64 3.55 -2.14
CA VAL A 23 6.44 2.89 -3.44
C VAL A 23 6.45 3.91 -4.57
N VAL A 24 5.63 4.96 -4.47
CA VAL A 24 5.51 5.98 -5.52
C VAL A 24 6.84 6.72 -5.71
N ALA A 25 7.47 7.16 -4.62
CA ALA A 25 8.75 7.86 -4.67
C ALA A 25 9.87 6.97 -5.24
N GLY A 26 9.90 5.69 -4.85
CA GLY A 26 10.86 4.72 -5.38
C GLY A 26 10.70 4.51 -6.89
N VAL A 27 9.48 4.33 -7.38
CA VAL A 27 9.21 4.20 -8.83
C VAL A 27 9.62 5.47 -9.57
N ILE A 28 9.20 6.65 -9.10
CA ILE A 28 9.55 7.93 -9.73
C ILE A 28 11.07 8.10 -9.80
N TRP A 29 11.78 7.80 -8.72
CA TRP A 29 13.23 7.91 -8.68
C TRP A 29 13.91 6.94 -9.64
N ILE A 30 13.46 5.67 -9.70
CA ILE A 30 13.97 4.70 -10.68
C ILE A 30 13.78 5.22 -12.11
N LEU A 31 12.61 5.78 -12.43
CA LEU A 31 12.32 6.33 -13.76
C LEU A 31 13.21 7.53 -14.09
N ILE A 32 13.49 8.42 -13.13
CA ILE A 32 14.41 9.55 -13.31
C ILE A 32 15.83 9.04 -13.59
N LEU A 33 16.29 8.05 -12.84
CA LEU A 33 17.62 7.45 -13.02
C LEU A 33 17.76 6.83 -14.40
N GLN A 34 16.77 6.03 -14.82
CA GLN A 34 16.71 5.45 -16.16
C GLN A 34 16.71 6.51 -17.26
N TRP A 35 15.92 7.58 -17.11
CA TRP A 35 15.86 8.66 -18.08
C TRP A 35 17.18 9.45 -18.18
N SER A 36 17.86 9.65 -17.05
CA SER A 36 19.16 10.33 -16.99
C SER A 36 20.35 9.45 -17.41
N GLY A 37 20.16 8.14 -17.57
CA GLY A 37 21.24 7.18 -17.78
C GLY A 37 22.19 7.02 -16.60
N SER A 38 21.75 7.35 -15.38
CA SER A 38 22.55 7.31 -14.15
C SER A 38 22.22 6.10 -13.28
N ASP A 39 23.25 5.38 -12.83
CA ASP A 39 23.10 4.23 -11.93
C ASP A 39 23.42 4.55 -10.45
N ALA A 40 23.82 5.79 -10.15
CA ALA A 40 24.46 6.16 -8.90
C ALA A 40 23.67 5.78 -7.63
N THR A 41 22.33 5.82 -7.69
CA THR A 41 21.45 5.53 -6.56
C THR A 41 20.33 4.55 -6.88
N ILE A 42 20.50 3.73 -7.93
CA ILE A 42 19.44 2.81 -8.38
C ILE A 42 19.12 1.74 -7.32
N VAL A 43 20.15 1.29 -6.59
CA VAL A 43 19.99 0.35 -5.47
C VAL A 43 19.14 0.97 -4.35
N ALA A 44 19.42 2.22 -3.96
CA ALA A 44 18.67 2.91 -2.92
C ALA A 44 17.20 3.12 -3.32
N ALA A 45 16.95 3.55 -4.55
CA ALA A 45 15.60 3.72 -5.09
C ALA A 45 14.83 2.37 -5.13
N THR A 46 15.53 1.29 -5.48
CA THR A 46 14.98 -0.08 -5.50
C THR A 46 14.63 -0.56 -4.08
N ILE A 47 15.52 -0.36 -3.11
CA ILE A 47 15.27 -0.70 -1.70
C ILE A 47 14.06 0.08 -1.17
N LEU A 48 13.94 1.36 -1.49
CA LEU A 48 12.81 2.20 -1.09
C LEU A 48 11.48 1.65 -1.64
N PHE A 49 11.44 1.32 -2.93
CA PHE A 49 10.29 0.71 -3.58
C PHE A 49 9.91 -0.63 -2.93
N LEU A 50 10.90 -1.51 -2.75
CA LEU A 50 10.68 -2.84 -2.17
C LEU A 50 10.22 -2.76 -0.72
N ALA A 51 10.80 -1.88 0.10
CA ALA A 51 10.40 -1.68 1.48
C ALA A 51 8.94 -1.22 1.59
N GLY A 52 8.53 -0.26 0.75
CA GLY A 52 7.13 0.18 0.67
C GLY A 52 6.19 -0.95 0.21
N GLY A 53 6.58 -1.69 -0.84
CA GLY A 53 5.80 -2.81 -1.39
C GLY A 53 5.61 -3.95 -0.38
N LEU A 54 6.69 -4.36 0.29
CA LEU A 54 6.66 -5.38 1.34
C LEU A 54 5.78 -4.96 2.52
N THR A 55 5.80 -3.68 2.88
CA THR A 55 4.93 -3.15 3.94
C THR A 55 3.45 -3.22 3.53
N ILE A 56 3.12 -2.89 2.28
CA ILE A 56 1.75 -3.05 1.75
C ILE A 56 1.31 -4.51 1.75
N ILE A 57 2.18 -5.44 1.36
CA ILE A 57 1.91 -6.88 1.40
C ILE A 57 1.65 -7.33 2.83
N ALA A 58 2.51 -6.95 3.78
CA ALA A 58 2.36 -7.29 5.20
C ALA A 58 1.03 -6.78 5.77
N LEU A 59 0.65 -5.54 5.43
CA LEU A 59 -0.65 -4.97 5.80
C LEU A 59 -1.81 -5.75 5.19
N ALA A 60 -1.73 -6.10 3.90
CA ALA A 60 -2.78 -6.87 3.23
C ALA A 60 -2.96 -8.26 3.86
N VAL A 61 -1.87 -8.92 4.27
CA VAL A 61 -1.91 -10.22 4.95
C VAL A 61 -2.49 -10.06 6.36
N GLY A 62 -1.98 -9.11 7.14
CA GLY A 62 -2.41 -8.88 8.53
C GLY A 62 -3.87 -8.44 8.64
N LEU A 63 -4.37 -7.71 7.65
CA LEU A 63 -5.74 -7.18 7.63
C LEU A 63 -6.70 -8.01 6.79
N ARG A 64 -6.29 -9.17 6.25
CA ARG A 64 -7.10 -10.00 5.34
C ARG A 64 -8.53 -10.30 5.82
N ALA A 65 -8.72 -10.44 7.13
CA ALA A 65 -10.02 -10.69 7.76
C ALA A 65 -10.95 -9.47 7.78
N ARG A 66 -10.41 -8.26 7.57
CA ARG A 66 -11.12 -6.98 7.50
C ARG A 66 -11.39 -6.53 6.07
N ALA A 67 -11.06 -7.37 5.09
CA ALA A 67 -11.35 -7.10 3.68
C ALA A 67 -12.85 -7.00 3.45
N ALA A 68 -13.29 -5.98 2.71
CA ALA A 68 -14.69 -5.86 2.31
C ALA A 68 -15.17 -7.15 1.61
N PRO A 69 -16.45 -7.53 1.79
CA PRO A 69 -17.01 -8.68 1.11
C PRO A 69 -16.99 -8.49 -0.41
N PRO A 70 -16.89 -9.57 -1.18
CA PRO A 70 -16.92 -9.51 -2.64
C PRO A 70 -18.27 -8.92 -3.10
N LYS A 71 -18.23 -7.95 -4.01
CA LYS A 71 -19.43 -7.26 -4.51
C LYS A 71 -20.05 -7.94 -5.74
N ASN A 72 -19.23 -8.57 -6.57
CA ASN A 72 -19.65 -9.10 -7.87
C ASN A 72 -19.30 -10.60 -8.01
N ARG A 73 -20.05 -11.33 -8.85
CA ARG A 73 -19.79 -12.75 -9.19
C ARG A 73 -18.34 -13.01 -9.64
N LEU A 74 -17.75 -12.07 -10.37
CA LEU A 74 -16.36 -12.13 -10.84
C LEU A 74 -15.31 -12.05 -9.72
N THR A 75 -15.66 -11.47 -8.57
CA THR A 75 -14.74 -11.30 -7.42
C THR A 75 -15.03 -12.29 -6.29
N LYS A 76 -15.94 -13.24 -6.52
CA LYS A 76 -16.45 -14.16 -5.48
C LYS A 76 -15.34 -15.07 -4.93
N ASP A 77 -14.42 -15.50 -5.78
CA ASP A 77 -13.35 -16.43 -5.42
C ASP A 77 -12.05 -15.71 -5.01
N THR A 78 -12.01 -14.38 -5.09
CA THR A 78 -10.82 -13.60 -4.72
C THR A 78 -10.63 -13.65 -3.21
N THR A 79 -9.43 -13.99 -2.73
CA THR A 79 -9.15 -14.05 -1.29
C THR A 79 -9.20 -12.67 -0.64
N GLY A 80 -9.49 -12.60 0.68
CA GLY A 80 -9.49 -11.33 1.42
C GLY A 80 -8.14 -10.58 1.33
N TYR A 81 -7.04 -11.33 1.30
CA TYR A 81 -5.70 -10.80 1.05
C TYR A 81 -5.61 -10.11 -0.32
N GLN A 82 -5.93 -10.82 -1.41
CA GLN A 82 -5.85 -10.28 -2.77
C GLN A 82 -6.68 -9.01 -2.92
N ARG A 83 -7.91 -9.01 -2.37
CA ARG A 83 -8.79 -7.83 -2.40
C ARG A 83 -8.17 -6.63 -1.69
N LEU A 84 -7.57 -6.83 -0.51
CA LEU A 84 -6.90 -5.74 0.21
C LEU A 84 -5.62 -5.29 -0.46
N TYR A 85 -4.81 -6.22 -0.94
CA TYR A 85 -3.59 -5.92 -1.68
C TYR A 85 -3.90 -5.02 -2.89
N HIS A 86 -4.89 -5.38 -3.72
CA HIS A 86 -5.29 -4.54 -4.85
C HIS A 86 -5.77 -3.15 -4.41
N ARG A 87 -6.58 -3.05 -3.35
CA ARG A 87 -7.05 -1.76 -2.84
C ARG A 87 -5.90 -0.89 -2.33
N PHE A 88 -4.94 -1.49 -1.61
CA PHE A 88 -3.78 -0.78 -1.09
C PHE A 88 -2.82 -0.35 -2.21
N ALA A 89 -2.50 -1.26 -3.14
CA ALA A 89 -1.62 -1.00 -4.27
C ALA A 89 -2.19 0.07 -5.21
N LEU A 90 -3.51 0.12 -5.41
CA LEU A 90 -4.18 1.13 -6.22
C LEU A 90 -4.45 2.45 -5.49
N GLY A 91 -4.07 2.58 -4.21
CA GLY A 91 -4.30 3.81 -3.46
C GLY A 91 -5.77 4.06 -3.06
N LEU A 92 -6.66 3.08 -3.23
CA LEU A 92 -8.10 3.27 -2.98
C LEU A 92 -8.42 3.50 -1.50
N GLU A 93 -7.50 3.14 -0.60
CA GLU A 93 -7.63 3.36 0.84
C GLU A 93 -6.99 4.66 1.33
N LEU A 94 -6.33 5.44 0.47
CA LEU A 94 -5.65 6.69 0.85
C LEU A 94 -6.58 7.69 1.53
N PRO A 95 -7.80 8.01 1.01
CA PRO A 95 -8.67 8.98 1.67
C PRO A 95 -9.18 8.49 3.03
N GLY A 96 -9.33 7.17 3.20
CA GLY A 96 -9.74 6.56 4.46
C GLY A 96 -8.61 6.60 5.48
N ALA A 97 -7.40 6.25 5.06
CA ALA A 97 -6.22 6.25 5.91
C ALA A 97 -5.86 7.68 6.35
N TRP A 98 -5.94 8.65 5.44
CA TRP A 98 -5.68 10.05 5.75
C TRP A 98 -6.68 10.63 6.75
N ARG A 99 -7.97 10.28 6.64
CA ARG A 99 -8.97 10.63 7.65
C ARG A 99 -8.64 10.00 9.01
N ALA A 100 -8.34 8.71 9.03
CA ALA A 100 -8.00 8.00 10.26
C ALA A 100 -6.77 8.57 10.99
N VAL A 101 -5.79 9.09 10.25
CA VAL A 101 -4.59 9.73 10.83
C VAL A 101 -4.89 11.11 11.39
N ARG A 102 -5.76 11.89 10.73
CA ARG A 102 -6.11 13.25 11.17
C ARG A 102 -7.06 13.29 12.38
N GLY A 103 -7.87 12.24 12.58
CA GLY A 103 -8.90 12.21 13.63
C GLY A 103 -10.24 12.62 13.06
#